data_AF-A0AB38X0J8-F1
#
_entry.id   AF-A0AB38X0J8-F1
#
_cell.length_a   1.000
_cell.length_b   1.000
_cell.length_c   1.000
_cell.angle_alpha   90.00
_cell.angle_beta   90.00
_cell.angle_gamma   90.00
#
_symmetry.space_group_name_H-M   'P 1'
#
loop_
_entity.id
_entity.type
_entity.pdbx_description
1 polymer ?
#
loop_
_entity_poly.entity_id
_entity_poly.type
_entity_poly.pdbx_seq_one_letter_code
_entity_poly.pdbx_strand_id
1 'polypeptide(L)'
;MSWASLAIALSGAGVLVTGALAALFLRDPVAGMVATSHRAEQLPQVMANRYVAMLVLAVGATVYGDLKVIALLFAAFAYMAFHDSWIYARAGQAVSKHIGAGIAALIVFGVTVLAIGQGS
;
A
#
# COMPACT_ATOMS: atom_id res chain seq x y z
N MET A 1 -13.85 -8.71 -27.29
CA MET A 1 -13.26 -8.37 -25.97
C MET A 1 -14.09 -9.06 -24.90
N SER A 2 -13.47 -9.79 -23.96
CA SER A 2 -14.19 -10.41 -22.84
C SER A 2 -14.27 -9.45 -21.65
N TRP A 3 -15.19 -9.72 -20.71
CA TRP A 3 -15.28 -8.98 -19.45
C TRP A 3 -13.96 -9.02 -18.66
N ALA A 4 -13.26 -10.15 -18.67
CA ALA A 4 -11.95 -10.29 -18.02
C ALA A 4 -10.89 -9.38 -18.68
N SER A 5 -10.79 -9.38 -20.02
CA SER A 5 -9.85 -8.50 -20.72
C SER A 5 -10.14 -7.02 -20.50
N LEU A 6 -11.43 -6.65 -20.42
CA LEU A 6 -11.83 -5.27 -20.14
C LEU A 6 -11.48 -4.87 -18.70
N ALA A 7 -11.73 -5.74 -17.72
CA ALA A 7 -11.37 -5.49 -16.32
C ALA A 7 -9.86 -5.28 -16.15
N ILE A 8 -9.03 -6.09 -16.81
CA ILE A 8 -7.57 -5.93 -16.80
C ILE A 8 -7.16 -4.61 -17.45
N ALA A 9 -7.75 -4.24 -18.59
CA ALA A 9 -7.45 -2.98 -19.26
C ALA A 9 -7.81 -1.77 -18.39
N LEU A 10 -8.98 -1.78 -17.75
CA LEU A 10 -9.40 -0.72 -16.83
C LEU A 10 -8.52 -0.67 -15.57
N SER A 11 -8.09 -1.82 -15.06
CA SER A 11 -7.09 -1.87 -13.99
C SER A 11 -5.77 -1.23 -14.42
N GLY A 12 -5.33 -1.45 -15.67
CA GLY A 12 -4.15 -0.80 -16.25
C GLY A 12 -4.28 0.72 -16.29
N ALA A 13 -5.45 1.26 -16.65
CA ALA A 13 -5.70 2.70 -16.55
C ALA A 13 -5.61 3.20 -15.09
N GLY A 14 -6.12 2.42 -14.14
CA GLY A 14 -5.97 2.70 -12.70
C GLY A 14 -4.51 2.76 -12.24
N VAL A 15 -3.64 1.87 -12.76
CA VAL A 15 -2.19 1.91 -12.51
C VAL A 15 -1.57 3.21 -13.01
N LEU A 16 -1.96 3.71 -14.19
CA LEU A 16 -1.43 4.96 -14.73
C LEU A 16 -1.82 6.16 -13.85
N VAL A 17 -3.09 6.23 -13.43
CA VAL A 17 -3.59 7.32 -12.58
C VAL A 17 -2.90 7.29 -11.21
N THR A 18 -2.89 6.13 -10.55
CA THR A 18 -2.28 6.00 -9.22
C THR A 18 -0.77 6.18 -9.26
N GLY A 19 -0.10 5.68 -10.29
CA GLY A 19 1.34 5.87 -10.51
C GLY A 19 1.71 7.35 -10.73
N ALA A 20 0.94 8.08 -11.53
CA ALA A 20 1.14 9.51 -11.73
C ALA A 20 0.99 10.30 -10.42
N LEU A 21 -0.04 10.00 -9.63
CA LEU A 21 -0.23 10.63 -8.32
C LEU A 21 0.89 10.25 -7.33
N ALA A 22 1.29 8.98 -7.28
CA ALA A 22 2.40 8.53 -6.42
C ALA A 22 3.70 9.26 -6.78
N ALA A 23 4.02 9.38 -8.08
CA ALA A 23 5.19 10.12 -8.54
C ALA A 23 5.11 11.61 -8.14
N LEU A 24 3.95 12.24 -8.26
CA LEU A 24 3.75 13.63 -7.85
C LEU A 24 3.97 13.79 -6.34
N PHE A 25 3.34 12.97 -5.50
CA PHE A 25 3.49 13.04 -4.04
C PHE A 25 4.91 12.72 -3.56
N LEU A 26 5.62 11.79 -4.21
CA LEU A 26 7.01 11.48 -3.86
C LEU A 26 7.96 12.61 -4.23
N ARG A 27 7.72 13.30 -5.35
CA ARG A 27 8.55 14.42 -5.81
C ARG A 27 8.27 15.70 -5.04
N ASP A 28 6.99 16.04 -4.88
CA ASP A 28 6.50 17.26 -4.24
C ASP A 28 5.17 16.99 -3.52
N PRO A 29 5.23 16.68 -2.20
CA PRO A 29 4.03 16.41 -1.41
C PRO A 29 3.05 17.58 -1.36
N VAL A 30 3.53 18.84 -1.42
CA VAL A 30 2.68 20.03 -1.35
C VAL A 30 1.90 20.18 -2.66
N ALA A 31 2.57 20.04 -3.80
CA ALA A 31 1.89 20.02 -5.10
C ALA A 31 0.90 18.84 -5.20
N GLY A 32 1.25 17.68 -4.65
CA GLY A 32 0.35 16.53 -4.56
C GLY A 32 -0.93 16.83 -3.77
N MET A 33 -0.79 17.48 -2.61
CA MET A 33 -1.93 17.91 -1.79
C MET A 33 -2.84 18.88 -2.56
N VAL A 34 -2.27 19.88 -3.25
CA VAL A 34 -3.02 20.84 -4.08
C VAL A 34 -3.74 20.13 -5.23
N ALA A 35 -3.04 19.29 -5.99
CA ALA A 35 -3.60 18.59 -7.16
C ALA A 35 -4.76 17.65 -6.79
N THR A 36 -4.79 17.17 -5.55
CA THR A 36 -5.84 16.29 -5.02
C THR A 36 -6.81 17.00 -4.08
N SER A 37 -6.71 18.33 -3.96
CA SER A 37 -7.53 19.16 -3.06
C SER A 37 -7.51 18.71 -1.60
N HIS A 38 -6.46 18.02 -1.16
CA HIS A 38 -6.32 17.62 0.23
C HIS A 38 -6.01 18.84 1.10
N ARG A 39 -6.60 18.84 2.31
CA ARG A 39 -6.34 19.86 3.32
C ARG A 39 -5.60 19.26 4.51
N ALA A 40 -4.63 20.01 5.04
CA ALA A 40 -3.78 19.53 6.13
C ALA A 40 -4.60 19.19 7.39
N GLU A 41 -5.61 20.01 7.70
CA GLU A 41 -6.50 19.84 8.84
C GLU A 41 -7.41 18.59 8.74
N GLN A 42 -7.58 18.02 7.54
CA GLN A 42 -8.38 16.80 7.31
C GLN A 42 -7.52 15.52 7.26
N LEU A 43 -6.20 15.64 7.36
CA LEU A 43 -5.29 14.49 7.27
C LEU A 43 -5.59 13.39 8.30
N PRO A 44 -5.97 13.67 9.56
CA PRO A 44 -6.32 12.60 10.51
C PRO A 44 -7.47 11.72 10.01
N GLN A 45 -8.52 12.31 9.43
CA GLN A 45 -9.67 11.58 8.89
C GLN A 45 -9.31 10.82 7.61
N VAL A 46 -8.51 11.43 6.74
CA VAL A 46 -7.99 10.76 5.53
C VAL A 46 -7.13 9.56 5.92
N MET A 47 -6.31 9.68 6.97
CA MET A 47 -5.53 8.57 7.47
C MET A 47 -6.38 7.45 8.06
N ALA A 48 -7.41 7.79 8.85
CA ALA A 48 -8.36 6.79 9.35
C ALA A 48 -9.01 6.00 8.20
N ASN A 49 -9.46 6.69 7.14
CA ASN A 49 -9.99 6.05 5.94
C ASN A 49 -8.98 5.10 5.27
N ARG A 50 -7.69 5.49 5.17
CA ARG A 50 -6.64 4.63 4.61
C ARG A 50 -6.45 3.35 5.42
N TYR A 51 -6.49 3.42 6.74
CA TYR A 51 -6.41 2.22 7.60
C TYR A 51 -7.63 1.30 7.44
N VAL A 52 -8.83 1.86 7.31
CA VAL A 52 -10.04 1.08 7.03
C VAL A 52 -9.93 0.39 5.65
N ALA A 53 -9.49 1.11 4.62
CA ALA A 53 -9.30 0.54 3.29
C ALA A 53 -8.24 -0.58 3.28
N MET A 54 -7.13 -0.40 4.00
CA MET A 54 -6.10 -1.44 4.16
C MET A 54 -6.66 -2.69 4.86
N LEU A 55 -7.48 -2.51 5.90
CA LEU A 55 -8.14 -3.63 6.57
C LEU A 55 -9.05 -4.39 5.60
N VAL A 56 -9.86 -3.69 4.80
CA VAL A 56 -10.73 -4.31 3.79
C VAL A 56 -9.91 -5.09 2.76
N LEU A 57 -8.79 -4.53 2.27
CA LEU A 57 -7.88 -5.23 1.35
C LEU A 57 -7.26 -6.48 1.98
N ALA A 58 -6.83 -6.38 3.24
CA ALA A 58 -6.25 -7.51 3.97
C ALA A 58 -7.27 -8.63 4.17
N VAL A 59 -8.48 -8.29 4.64
CA VAL A 59 -9.59 -9.25 4.77
C VAL A 59 -9.93 -9.87 3.41
N GLY A 60 -10.02 -9.05 2.36
CA GLY A 60 -10.28 -9.51 1.00
C GLY A 60 -9.23 -10.49 0.49
N ALA A 61 -7.94 -10.18 0.66
CA ALA A 61 -6.84 -11.08 0.28
C ALA A 61 -6.85 -12.38 1.09
N THR A 62 -7.11 -12.31 2.39
CA THR A 62 -7.23 -13.50 3.25
C THR A 62 -8.40 -14.40 2.84
N VAL A 63 -9.57 -13.82 2.57
CA VAL A 63 -10.76 -14.58 2.14
C VAL A 63 -10.60 -15.13 0.72
N TYR A 64 -9.99 -14.36 -0.18
CA TYR A 64 -9.73 -14.79 -1.56
C TYR A 64 -8.70 -15.93 -1.63
N GLY A 65 -7.74 -15.97 -0.69
CA GLY A 65 -6.84 -17.11 -0.48
C GLY A 65 -5.72 -17.27 -1.52
N ASP A 66 -5.65 -16.41 -2.52
CA ASP A 66 -4.58 -16.44 -3.52
C ASP A 66 -3.26 -15.93 -2.90
N LEU A 67 -2.26 -16.82 -2.85
CA LEU A 67 -0.96 -16.53 -2.25
C LEU A 67 -0.23 -15.38 -2.96
N LYS A 68 -0.39 -15.21 -4.28
CA LYS A 68 0.27 -14.11 -5.02
C LYS A 68 -0.34 -12.76 -4.62
N VAL A 69 -1.66 -12.71 -4.42
CA VAL A 69 -2.36 -11.52 -3.94
C VAL A 69 -1.93 -11.17 -2.51
N ILE A 70 -1.86 -12.15 -1.62
CA ILE A 70 -1.40 -11.95 -0.23
C ILE A 70 0.04 -11.44 -0.22
N ALA A 71 0.93 -12.05 -1.00
CA ALA A 71 2.34 -11.62 -1.08
C ALA A 71 2.44 -10.17 -1.58
N LEU A 72 1.77 -9.82 -2.67
CA LEU A 72 1.80 -8.47 -3.22
C LEU A 72 1.28 -7.43 -2.20
N LEU A 73 0.16 -7.73 -1.54
CA LEU A 73 -0.45 -6.83 -0.57
C LEU A 73 0.47 -6.56 0.63
N PHE A 74 1.03 -7.62 1.22
CA PHE A 74 1.88 -7.47 2.40
C PHE A 74 3.28 -6.91 2.06
N ALA A 75 3.76 -7.11 0.83
CA ALA A 75 4.92 -6.36 0.34
C ALA A 75 4.65 -4.85 0.28
N ALA A 76 3.46 -4.44 -0.19
CA ALA A 76 3.06 -3.04 -0.21
C ALA A 76 2.93 -2.46 1.22
N PHE A 77 2.34 -3.21 2.16
CA PHE A 77 2.26 -2.78 3.57
C PHE A 77 3.64 -2.65 4.22
N ALA A 78 4.56 -3.58 3.93
CA ALA A 78 5.95 -3.48 4.38
C ALA A 78 6.61 -2.21 3.85
N TYR A 79 6.51 -1.94 2.54
CA TYR A 79 7.02 -0.71 1.92
C TYR A 79 6.47 0.54 2.63
N MET A 80 5.15 0.62 2.83
CA MET A 80 4.53 1.76 3.50
C MET A 80 5.09 1.98 4.91
N ALA A 81 5.16 0.93 5.72
CA ALA A 81 5.61 1.02 7.09
C ALA A 81 7.09 1.41 7.19
N PHE A 82 7.96 0.86 6.33
CA PHE A 82 9.36 1.26 6.30
C PHE A 82 9.57 2.68 5.72
N HIS A 83 8.79 3.09 4.74
CA HIS A 83 8.87 4.43 4.19
C HIS A 83 8.39 5.49 5.20
N ASP A 84 7.34 5.22 5.98
CA ASP A 84 6.94 6.06 7.10
C ASP A 84 8.05 6.16 8.15
N SER A 85 8.66 5.01 8.50
CA SER A 85 9.82 4.98 9.41
C SER A 85 10.95 5.88 8.92
N TRP A 86 11.25 5.85 7.62
CA TRP A 86 12.26 6.70 7.01
C TRP A 86 11.91 8.19 7.08
N ILE A 87 10.65 8.57 6.82
CA ILE A 87 10.18 9.95 6.93
C ILE A 87 10.33 10.44 8.38
N TYR A 88 9.83 9.67 9.35
CA TYR A 88 9.86 10.06 10.76
C TYR A 88 11.28 10.07 11.34
N ALA A 89 12.15 9.14 10.92
CA ALA A 89 13.56 9.15 11.31
C ALA A 89 14.25 10.46 10.89
N ARG A 90 14.05 10.91 9.64
CA ARG A 90 14.61 12.18 9.15
C ARG A 90 14.06 13.41 9.88
N ALA A 91 12.86 13.31 10.43
CA ALA A 91 12.22 14.35 11.23
C ALA A 91 12.54 14.27 12.74
N GLY A 92 13.43 13.35 13.15
CA GLY A 92 13.80 13.16 14.56
C GLY A 92 12.67 12.59 15.43
N GLN A 93 11.69 11.91 14.82
CA GLN A 93 10.51 11.36 15.50
C GLN A 93 10.65 9.87 15.78
N ALA A 94 9.78 9.34 16.66
CA ALA A 94 9.77 7.92 17.02
C ALA A 94 9.33 7.02 15.85
N VAL A 95 10.07 5.92 15.62
CA VAL A 95 9.87 5.03 14.46
C VAL A 95 9.49 3.59 14.82
N SER A 96 9.54 3.20 16.09
CA SER A 96 9.42 1.80 16.52
C SER A 96 8.13 1.13 16.06
N LYS A 97 7.00 1.84 16.09
CA LYS A 97 5.70 1.33 15.62
C LYS A 97 5.71 1.03 14.11
N HIS A 98 6.32 1.90 13.32
CA HIS A 98 6.42 1.75 11.88
C HIS A 98 7.37 0.62 11.49
N ILE A 99 8.53 0.50 12.16
CA ILE A 99 9.44 -0.62 11.96
C ILE A 99 8.77 -1.96 12.33
N GLY A 100 8.10 -2.01 13.48
CA GLY A 100 7.39 -3.21 13.92
C GLY A 100 6.32 -3.66 12.93
N ALA A 101 5.51 -2.72 12.42
CA ALA A 101 4.52 -3.01 11.38
C ALA A 101 5.18 -3.51 10.08
N GLY A 102 6.31 -2.91 9.66
CA GLY A 102 7.04 -3.33 8.48
C GLY A 102 7.61 -4.75 8.59
N ILE A 103 8.19 -5.09 9.76
CA ILE A 103 8.69 -6.44 10.04
C ILE A 103 7.53 -7.45 10.03
N ALA A 104 6.41 -7.14 10.70
CA ALA A 104 5.25 -8.02 10.71
C ALA A 104 4.72 -8.29 9.29
N ALA A 105 4.66 -7.26 8.43
CA ALA A 105 4.25 -7.41 7.05
C ALA A 105 5.27 -8.23 6.21
N LEU A 106 6.58 -8.03 6.43
CA LEU A 106 7.62 -8.84 5.78
C LEU A 106 7.57 -10.31 6.17
N ILE A 107 7.22 -10.64 7.41
CA ILE A 107 7.05 -12.03 7.84
C ILE A 107 5.94 -12.69 7.02
N VAL A 108 4.78 -12.03 6.89
CA VAL A 108 3.67 -12.55 6.07
C VAL A 108 4.13 -12.74 4.62
N PHE A 109 4.70 -11.70 4.01
CA PHE A 109 5.24 -11.78 2.65
C PHE A 109 6.23 -12.94 2.48
N GLY A 110 7.22 -13.05 3.37
CA GLY A 110 8.26 -14.08 3.30
C GLY A 110 7.69 -15.49 3.41
N VAL A 111 6.81 -15.74 4.37
CA VAL A 111 6.12 -17.03 4.52
C VAL A 111 5.30 -17.36 3.27
N THR A 112 4.56 -16.38 2.74
CA THR A 112 3.75 -16.58 1.53
C THR A 112 4.60 -16.89 0.30
N VAL A 113 5.73 -16.20 0.09
CA VAL A 113 6.66 -16.48 -1.01
C VAL A 113 7.28 -17.87 -0.88
N LEU A 114 7.68 -18.28 0.33
CA LEU A 114 8.18 -19.63 0.58
C LEU A 114 7.12 -20.69 0.30
N ALA A 115 5.85 -20.43 0.62
CA ALA A 115 4.74 -21.33 0.32
C ALA A 115 4.50 -21.47 -1.19
N ILE A 116 4.53 -20.37 -1.96
CA ILE A 116 4.44 -20.40 -3.43
C ILE A 116 5.57 -21.25 -4.03
N GLY A 117 6.80 -21.08 -3.53
CA GLY A 117 7.99 -21.80 -4.03
C GLY A 117 7.98 -23.31 -3.76
N GLN A 118 7.14 -23.79 -2.84
CA GLN A 118 6.99 -25.21 -2.51
C GLN A 118 6.01 -25.95 -3.43
N GLY A 119 5.40 -25.26 -4.40
CA GLY A 119 4.41 -25.84 -5.30
C GLY A 119 3.01 -25.81 -4.69
N SER A 120 2.32 -24.70 -4.90
CA SER A 120 0.86 -24.60 -4.78
C SER A 120 0.23 -24.80 -6.15
#